data_AF-A0AAV0VSZ3-F1
#
_entry.id   AF-A0AAV0VSZ3-F1
#
_cell.length_a   1.000
_cell.length_b   1.000
_cell.length_c   1.000
_cell.angle_alpha   90.00
_cell.angle_beta   90.00
_cell.angle_gamma   90.00
#
_symmetry.space_group_name_H-M   'P 1'
#
loop_
_entity.id
_entity.type
_entity.pdbx_description
1 polymer ?
#
loop_
_entity_poly.entity_id
_entity_poly.type
_entity_poly.pdbx_seq_one_letter_code
_entity_poly.pdbx_strand_id
1 'polypeptide(L)'
;MFSIAGEWEKNFPFWETSLMIYGGAFMMWLISKKLKKKYMLKDDVRQSLYEECNTWVKAVEKNGGTFMGGNKPNLADLAVYGTLSSIEGCMAFKDIQENTKINVWFSNMKKVVL
;
A
#
# COMPACT_ATOMS: atom_id res chain seq x y z
N MET A 1 1.39 9.01 12.44
CA MET A 1 0.20 8.18 12.25
C MET A 1 0.16 7.01 13.23
N PHE A 2 1.15 6.11 13.23
CA PHE A 2 1.16 4.96 14.17
C PHE A 2 1.48 5.31 15.64
N SER A 3 2.40 6.25 15.91
CA SER A 3 2.71 6.67 17.29
C SER A 3 1.55 7.39 17.99
N ILE A 4 0.76 8.14 17.22
CA ILE A 4 -0.41 8.89 17.70
C ILE A 4 -1.57 7.94 17.99
N ALA A 5 -1.83 6.97 17.11
CA ALA A 5 -2.90 5.99 17.29
C ALA A 5 -2.66 5.03 18.48
N GLY A 6 -1.40 4.80 18.87
CA GLY A 6 -1.03 3.95 20.01
C GLY A 6 -0.80 4.69 21.34
N GLU A 7 -0.91 6.02 21.36
CA GLU A 7 -0.58 6.87 22.53
C GLU A 7 0.80 6.56 23.15
N TRP A 8 1.80 6.23 22.33
CA TRP A 8 3.08 5.71 22.84
C TRP A 8 3.83 6.70 23.74
N GLU A 9 3.67 8.00 23.52
CA GLU A 9 4.27 9.06 24.35
C GLU A 9 3.72 9.11 25.79
N LYS A 10 2.52 8.57 26.03
CA LYS A 10 1.93 8.44 27.38
C LYS A 10 2.29 7.12 28.05
N ASN A 11 2.44 6.05 27.25
CA ASN A 11 2.57 4.69 27.75
C ASN A 11 4.02 4.23 27.91
N PHE A 12 4.98 4.86 27.22
CA PHE A 12 6.38 4.48 27.23
C PHE A 12 7.29 5.71 27.45
N PRO A 13 8.38 5.57 28.23
CA PRO A 13 9.37 6.63 28.34
C PRO A 13 10.03 6.94 26.99
N PHE A 14 10.42 8.20 26.79
CA PHE A 14 10.95 8.73 25.53
C PHE A 14 12.09 7.89 24.90
N TRP A 15 12.94 7.28 25.72
CA TRP A 15 14.05 6.45 25.25
C TRP A 15 13.57 5.11 24.66
N GLU A 16 12.52 4.50 25.23
CA GLU A 16 11.92 3.26 24.71
C GLU A 16 11.18 3.53 23.40
N THR A 17 10.45 4.65 23.30
CA THR A 17 9.80 5.07 22.06
C THR A 17 10.83 5.31 20.94
N SER A 18 11.93 5.99 21.25
CA SER A 18 13.01 6.23 20.29
C SER A 18 13.64 4.90 19.84
N LEU A 19 13.96 4.00 20.76
CA LEU A 19 14.53 2.69 20.44
C LEU A 19 13.59 1.84 19.59
N MET A 20 12.28 1.85 19.88
CA MET A 20 11.29 1.14 19.07
C MET A 20 11.18 1.71 17.65
N ILE A 21 11.17 3.03 17.49
CA ILE A 21 11.07 3.68 16.17
C ILE A 21 12.33 3.38 15.35
N TYR A 22 13.53 3.70 15.88
CA TYR A 22 14.77 3.56 15.13
C TYR A 22 15.20 2.09 14.98
N GLY A 23 15.09 1.30 16.05
CA GLY A 23 15.40 -0.13 16.02
C GLY A 23 14.43 -0.92 15.14
N GLY A 24 13.13 -0.61 15.24
CA GLY A 24 12.11 -1.18 14.37
C GLY A 24 12.35 -0.85 12.90
N ALA A 25 12.67 0.41 12.58
CA ALA A 25 12.98 0.82 11.22
C ALA A 25 14.20 0.07 10.65
N PHE A 26 15.27 -0.08 11.45
CA PHE A 26 16.45 -0.83 11.04
C PHE A 26 16.14 -2.31 10.77
N MET A 27 15.37 -2.95 11.66
CA MET A 27 14.92 -4.34 11.47
C MET A 27 14.05 -4.50 10.22
N MET A 28 13.11 -3.60 10.00
CA MET A 28 12.25 -3.62 8.81
C MET A 28 13.06 -3.42 7.52
N TRP A 29 14.11 -2.61 7.54
CA TRP A 29 15.02 -2.45 6.40
C TRP A 29 15.79 -3.75 6.08
N LEU A 30 16.29 -4.45 7.09
CA LEU A 30 16.94 -5.76 6.90
C LEU A 30 15.96 -6.81 6.36
N ILE A 31 14.74 -6.86 6.90
CA ILE A 31 13.69 -7.78 6.45
C ILE A 31 13.31 -7.47 5.00
N SER A 32 13.16 -6.18 4.65
CA SER A 32 12.85 -5.73 3.28
C SER A 32 13.90 -6.20 2.28
N LYS A 33 15.19 -6.15 2.63
CA LYS A 33 16.27 -6.68 1.78
C LYS A 33 16.20 -8.19 1.58
N LYS A 34 15.92 -8.95 2.66
CA LYS A 34 15.74 -10.41 2.58
C LYS A 34 14.54 -10.78 1.72
N LEU A 35 13.41 -10.07 1.88
CA LEU A 35 12.21 -10.26 1.08
C LEU A 35 12.46 -9.96 -0.40
N LYS A 36 13.14 -8.84 -0.72
CA LYS A 36 13.53 -8.49 -2.10
C LYS A 36 14.28 -9.65 -2.77
N LYS A 37 15.27 -10.23 -2.08
CA LYS A 37 16.04 -11.37 -2.59
C LYS A 37 15.21 -12.65 -2.71
N LYS A 38 14.34 -12.94 -1.72
CA LYS A 38 13.50 -14.15 -1.70
C LYS A 38 12.48 -14.18 -2.83
N TYR A 39 11.82 -13.05 -3.10
CA TYR A 39 10.77 -12.94 -4.12
C TYR A 39 11.30 -12.52 -5.50
N MET A 40 12.62 -12.44 -5.67
CA MET A 40 13.26 -12.05 -6.94
C MET A 40 12.67 -10.76 -7.53
N LEU A 41 12.36 -9.79 -6.66
CA LEU A 41 11.82 -8.51 -7.10
C LEU A 41 12.86 -7.79 -7.94
N LYS A 42 12.41 -7.01 -8.93
CA LYS A 42 13.28 -6.20 -9.78
C LYS A 42 14.16 -5.28 -8.94
N ASP A 43 15.27 -4.83 -9.53
CA ASP A 43 16.20 -3.98 -8.81
C ASP A 43 15.55 -2.69 -8.30
N ASP A 44 14.63 -2.14 -9.10
CA ASP A 44 13.67 -1.16 -8.64
C ASP A 44 12.34 -1.83 -8.25
N VAL A 45 12.14 -1.98 -6.94
CA VAL A 45 10.91 -2.55 -6.35
C VAL A 45 9.68 -1.70 -6.70
N ARG A 46 9.87 -0.41 -6.99
CA ARG A 46 8.77 0.48 -7.39
C ARG A 46 8.21 0.09 -8.76
N GLN A 47 9.07 -0.32 -9.69
CA GLN A 47 8.64 -0.77 -11.02
C GLN A 47 7.73 -2.00 -10.91
N SER A 48 8.10 -2.98 -10.07
CA SER A 48 7.24 -4.14 -9.81
C SER A 48 5.88 -3.70 -9.29
N LEU A 49 5.83 -2.73 -8.37
CA LEU A 49 4.57 -2.23 -7.83
C LEU A 49 3.72 -1.51 -8.90
N TYR A 50 4.34 -0.73 -9.79
CA TYR A 50 3.63 -0.05 -10.89
C TYR A 50 3.08 -1.04 -11.90
N GLU A 51 3.84 -2.08 -12.24
CA GLU A 51 3.42 -3.14 -13.16
C GLU A 51 2.20 -3.89 -12.63
N GLU A 52 2.20 -4.26 -11.36
CA GLU A 52 1.04 -4.91 -10.72
C GLU A 52 -0.18 -3.99 -10.67
N CYS A 53 0.00 -2.71 -10.32
CA CYS A 53 -1.09 -1.73 -10.32
C CYS A 53 -1.68 -1.53 -11.73
N ASN A 54 -0.83 -1.42 -12.76
CA ASN A 54 -1.28 -1.30 -14.14
C ASN A 54 -1.95 -2.60 -14.64
N THR A 55 -1.49 -3.76 -14.20
CA THR A 55 -2.10 -5.06 -14.52
C THR A 55 -3.49 -5.15 -13.93
N TRP A 56 -3.67 -4.71 -12.68
CA TRP A 56 -4.98 -4.62 -12.04
C TRP A 56 -5.94 -3.69 -12.79
N VAL A 57 -5.50 -2.46 -13.11
CA VAL A 57 -6.33 -1.50 -13.85
C VAL A 57 -6.76 -2.06 -15.21
N LYS A 58 -5.84 -2.69 -15.95
CA LYS A 58 -6.17 -3.35 -17.22
C LYS A 58 -7.19 -4.47 -17.04
N ALA A 59 -7.12 -5.23 -15.96
CA ALA A 59 -8.09 -6.28 -15.66
C ALA A 59 -9.49 -5.72 -15.40
N VAL A 60 -9.58 -4.61 -14.64
CA VAL A 60 -10.83 -3.88 -14.40
C VAL A 60 -11.40 -3.33 -15.70
N GLU A 61 -10.57 -2.65 -16.51
CA GLU A 61 -10.97 -2.11 -17.82
C GLU A 61 -11.47 -3.20 -18.77
N LYS A 62 -10.79 -4.35 -18.81
CA LYS A 62 -11.20 -5.50 -19.62
C LYS A 62 -12.55 -6.07 -19.19
N ASN A 63 -12.89 -5.99 -17.91
CA ASN A 63 -14.19 -6.42 -17.42
C ASN A 63 -15.32 -5.41 -17.73
N GLY A 64 -14.98 -4.24 -18.29
CA GLY A 64 -15.94 -3.24 -18.78
C GLY A 64 -16.69 -2.47 -17.69
N GLY A 65 -16.28 -2.61 -16.43
CA GLY A 65 -16.93 -2.00 -15.27
C GLY A 65 -16.13 -0.88 -14.60
N THR A 66 -16.75 -0.22 -13.63
CA THR A 66 -16.07 0.73 -12.72
C THR A 66 -15.16 0.00 -11.73
N PHE A 67 -15.51 -1.24 -11.42
CA PHE A 67 -14.81 -2.14 -10.50
C PHE A 67 -14.55 -3.48 -11.20
N MET A 68 -13.70 -4.30 -10.61
CA MET A 68 -13.52 -5.68 -11.05
C MET A 68 -14.83 -6.48 -10.93
N GLY A 69 -15.72 -6.13 -9.99
CA GLY A 69 -17.08 -6.67 -9.91
C GLY A 69 -18.10 -6.09 -10.90
N GLY A 70 -17.70 -5.22 -11.83
CA GLY A 70 -18.60 -4.54 -12.76
C GLY A 70 -19.10 -3.21 -12.20
N ASN A 71 -20.41 -3.10 -11.96
CA ASN A 71 -21.04 -1.88 -11.42
C ASN A 71 -20.91 -1.74 -9.89
N LYS A 72 -20.64 -2.84 -9.19
CA LYS A 72 -20.41 -2.87 -7.74
C LYS A 72 -19.08 -3.56 -7.44
N PRO A 73 -18.34 -3.14 -6.41
CA PRO A 73 -17.09 -3.80 -6.05
C PRO A 73 -17.36 -5.22 -5.54
N ASN A 74 -16.46 -6.14 -5.86
CA ASN A 74 -16.47 -7.49 -5.32
C ASN A 74 -15.37 -7.69 -4.26
N LEU A 75 -15.20 -8.93 -3.79
CA LEU A 75 -14.15 -9.27 -2.82
C LEU A 75 -12.72 -8.99 -3.32
N ALA A 76 -12.47 -9.15 -4.62
CA ALA A 76 -11.17 -8.85 -5.19
C ALA A 76 -10.89 -7.34 -5.15
N ASP A 77 -11.89 -6.51 -5.48
CA ASP A 77 -11.78 -5.06 -5.35
C ASP A 77 -11.46 -4.65 -3.90
N LEU A 78 -12.17 -5.23 -2.92
CA LEU A 78 -11.93 -4.97 -1.50
C LEU A 78 -10.53 -5.38 -1.04
N ALA A 79 -10.04 -6.55 -1.48
CA ALA A 79 -8.72 -7.04 -1.12
C ALA A 79 -7.60 -6.13 -1.66
N VAL A 80 -7.69 -5.72 -2.92
CA VAL A 80 -6.71 -4.80 -3.53
C VAL A 80 -6.82 -3.42 -2.89
N TYR A 81 -8.04 -2.93 -2.63
CA TYR A 81 -8.24 -1.63 -2.00
C TYR A 81 -7.66 -1.59 -0.59
N GLY A 82 -7.94 -2.61 0.23
CA GLY A 82 -7.40 -2.71 1.59
C GLY A 82 -5.87 -2.77 1.62
N THR A 83 -5.27 -3.45 0.63
CA THR A 83 -3.80 -3.50 0.49
C THR A 83 -3.24 -2.12 0.16
N LEU A 84 -3.84 -1.41 -0.81
CA LEU A 84 -3.37 -0.07 -1.21
C LEU A 84 -3.68 1.00 -0.17
N SER A 85 -4.79 0.90 0.57
CA SER A 85 -5.11 1.83 1.65
C SER A 85 -4.13 1.74 2.81
N SER A 86 -3.52 0.56 3.04
CA SER A 86 -2.51 0.39 4.09
C SER A 86 -1.23 1.20 3.86
N ILE A 87 -0.95 1.56 2.60
CA ILE A 87 0.19 2.38 2.20
C ILE A 87 -0.21 3.81 1.82
N GLU A 88 -1.50 4.16 1.93
CA GLU A 88 -1.99 5.51 1.67
C GLU A 88 -1.30 6.51 2.61
N GLY A 89 -0.75 7.60 2.04
CA GLY A 89 0.03 8.60 2.78
C GLY A 89 1.54 8.33 2.83
N CYS A 90 2.01 7.17 2.37
CA CYS A 90 3.44 6.92 2.16
C CYS A 90 3.91 7.46 0.81
N MET A 91 5.21 7.75 0.68
CA MET A 91 5.82 8.15 -0.60
C MET A 91 5.56 7.13 -1.71
N ALA A 92 5.58 5.83 -1.38
CA ALA A 92 5.30 4.77 -2.35
C ALA A 92 3.89 4.87 -2.97
N PHE A 93 2.88 5.28 -2.20
CA PHE A 93 1.54 5.44 -2.73
C PHE A 93 1.42 6.65 -3.66
N LYS A 94 2.07 7.77 -3.28
CA LYS A 94 2.17 8.95 -4.15
C LYS A 94 2.84 8.60 -5.48
N ASP A 95 3.93 7.84 -5.43
CA ASP A 95 4.63 7.39 -6.64
C ASP A 95 3.73 6.52 -7.55
N ILE A 96 2.92 5.61 -6.98
CA ILE A 96 1.96 4.80 -7.74
C ILE A 96 0.90 5.69 -8.41
N GLN A 97 0.37 6.70 -7.69
CA GLN A 97 -0.63 7.61 -8.24
C GLN A 97 -0.10 8.44 -9.41
N GLU A 98 1.19 8.80 -9.40
CA GLU A 98 1.83 9.58 -10.46
C GLU A 98 2.22 8.71 -11.68
N ASN A 99 2.59 7.44 -11.46
CA ASN A 99 3.12 6.57 -12.50
C ASN A 99 2.12 5.54 -13.06
N THR A 100 0.90 5.49 -12.53
CA THR A 100 -0.14 4.52 -12.96
C THR A 100 -1.52 5.14 -13.04
N LYS A 101 -2.44 4.48 -13.74
CA LYS A 101 -3.85 4.92 -13.86
C LYS A 101 -4.74 4.45 -12.70
N ILE A 102 -4.18 3.90 -11.63
CA ILE A 102 -4.97 3.26 -10.56
C ILE A 102 -5.80 4.24 -9.74
N ASN A 103 -5.47 5.53 -9.79
CA ASN A 103 -6.11 6.56 -8.97
C ASN A 103 -7.63 6.67 -9.21
N VAL A 104 -8.09 6.45 -10.45
CA VAL A 104 -9.52 6.50 -10.80
C VAL A 104 -10.28 5.39 -10.07
N TRP A 105 -9.83 4.15 -10.22
CA TRP A 105 -10.42 2.99 -9.55
C TRP A 105 -10.32 3.13 -8.01
N PHE A 106 -9.17 3.55 -7.49
CA PHE A 106 -8.96 3.71 -6.04
C PHE A 106 -9.89 4.78 -5.44
N SER A 107 -10.08 5.90 -6.14
CA SER A 107 -11.01 6.96 -5.71
C SER A 107 -12.47 6.49 -5.74
N ASN A 108 -12.85 5.68 -6.72
CA ASN A 108 -14.18 5.07 -6.78
C ASN A 108 -14.39 4.09 -5.63
N MET A 109 -13.38 3.26 -5.32
CA MET A 109 -13.43 2.36 -4.16
C MET A 109 -13.57 3.13 -2.84
N LYS A 110 -12.79 4.21 -2.69
CA LYS A 110 -12.82 5.06 -1.49
C LYS A 110 -14.20 5.68 -1.24
N LYS A 111 -14.92 6.08 -2.29
CA LYS A 111 -16.29 6.60 -2.18
C LYS A 111 -17.35 5.56 -1.83
N VAL A 112 -17.09 4.28 -2.08
CA VAL A 112 -18.05 3.19 -1.78
C VAL A 112 -17.83 2.65 -0.37
N VAL A 113 -16.59 2.70 0.13
CA VAL A 113 -16.22 2.18 1.45
C VAL A 113 -16.41 3.23 2.56
N LEU A 114 -16.29 4.52 2.25
CA LEU A 114 -16.62 5.65 3.15
C LEU A 114 -18.09 6.05 3.00
#